data_AF-A0A7V9NU33-F1
#
_entry.id   AF-A0A7V9NU33-F1
#
_cell.length_a   1.000
_cell.length_b   1.000
_cell.length_c   1.000
_cell.angle_alpha   90.00
_cell.angle_beta   90.00
_cell.angle_gamma   90.00
#
_symmetry.space_group_name_H-M   'P 1'
#
loop_
_entity.id
_entity.type
_entity.pdbx_description
1 polymer ?
#
loop_
_entity_poly.entity_id
_entity_poly.type
_entity_poly.pdbx_seq_one_letter_code
_entity_poly.pdbx_strand_id
1 'polypeptide(L)'
;MPHLLLPHLLMGALSWDPQIRGMLILITAIAILPGSVYLLLATNVGARLGFLLAVAGLSGWMMLLGVTWAFYGQGIKGRDPSWKVREVIHTRAPEDLSGGTLKTLDDFPTGWNKLPTSGSAILGDAQAAADNFITKSGRKPKIGPEGPIIKDPTAEMLRFPAEFSESSDYVVTAGYNKGGDNELFTINRHKFYFLHSAHYVAVELRPVFAQPVSADGVPPKPIPDTTKQLTTVIVERDLGSVRFPQVMMAIASGIIFAVTCHALHRRDKQLMAIRTAGRPTPATA
;
A
#
# COMPACT_ATOMS: atom_id res chain seq x y z
N MET A 1 7.79 26.77 -53.85
CA MET A 1 7.78 25.56 -53.02
C MET A 1 7.25 25.83 -51.60
N PRO A 2 5.97 26.21 -51.40
CA PRO A 2 5.40 26.43 -50.05
C PRO A 2 4.67 25.22 -49.44
N HIS A 3 4.40 24.15 -50.21
CA HIS A 3 3.60 23.00 -49.77
C HIS A 3 4.32 22.03 -48.82
N LEU A 4 5.65 22.15 -48.67
CA LEU A 4 6.44 21.31 -47.76
C LEU A 4 6.68 21.96 -46.38
N LEU A 5 6.47 23.27 -46.21
CA LEU A 5 6.73 23.96 -44.94
C LEU A 5 5.65 23.69 -43.88
N LEU A 6 4.39 23.55 -44.32
CA LEU A 6 3.24 23.28 -43.47
C LEU A 6 3.34 21.96 -42.67
N PRO A 7 3.69 20.80 -43.27
CA PRO A 7 3.82 19.55 -42.53
C PRO A 7 5.00 19.57 -41.53
N HIS A 8 6.12 20.20 -41.88
CA HIS A 8 7.26 20.32 -40.96
C HIS A 8 6.98 21.27 -39.78
N LEU A 9 6.25 22.37 -40.00
CA LEU A 9 5.79 23.27 -38.94
C LEU A 9 4.74 22.61 -38.03
N LEU A 10 3.82 21.81 -38.60
CA LEU A 10 2.84 21.03 -37.83
C LEU A 10 3.52 19.96 -36.96
N MET A 11 4.48 19.20 -37.50
CA MET A 11 5.25 18.23 -36.70
C MET A 11 6.10 18.93 -35.62
N GLY A 12 6.68 20.09 -35.96
CA GLY A 12 7.38 20.95 -35.00
C GLY A 12 6.47 21.37 -33.84
N ALA A 13 5.29 21.91 -34.14
CA ALA A 13 4.31 22.35 -33.15
C ALA A 13 3.76 21.19 -32.29
N LEU A 14 3.49 20.03 -32.90
CA LEU A 14 3.03 18.82 -32.19
C LEU A 14 4.10 18.23 -31.26
N SER A 15 5.38 18.42 -31.56
CA SER A 15 6.48 17.94 -30.70
C SER A 15 6.77 18.88 -29.52
N TRP A 16 6.44 20.17 -29.65
CA TRP A 16 6.83 21.22 -28.71
C TRP A 16 5.84 21.38 -27.54
N ASP A 17 4.58 20.96 -27.70
CA ASP A 17 3.58 20.95 -26.63
C ASP A 17 3.35 19.53 -26.06
N PRO A 18 3.83 19.25 -24.84
CA PRO A 18 3.63 17.96 -24.17
C PRO A 18 2.16 17.57 -24.00
N GLN A 19 1.25 18.54 -23.87
CA GLN A 19 -0.17 18.28 -23.64
C GLN A 19 -0.85 17.78 -24.91
N ILE A 20 -0.61 18.43 -26.05
CA ILE A 20 -1.18 18.02 -27.35
C ILE A 20 -0.65 16.64 -27.75
N ARG A 21 0.66 16.42 -27.60
CA ARG A 21 1.28 15.12 -27.84
C ARG A 21 0.68 14.04 -26.94
N GLY A 22 0.50 14.34 -25.65
CA GLY A 22 -0.12 13.43 -24.69
C GLY A 22 -1.54 13.02 -25.09
N MET A 23 -2.37 13.99 -25.49
CA MET A 23 -3.74 13.72 -25.96
C MET A 23 -3.75 12.86 -27.22
N LEU A 24 -2.89 13.16 -28.21
CA LEU A 24 -2.80 12.36 -29.43
C LEU A 24 -2.38 10.91 -29.16
N ILE A 25 -1.43 10.70 -28.25
CA ILE A 25 -1.02 9.36 -27.82
C ILE A 25 -2.19 8.64 -27.15
N LEU A 26 -2.94 9.31 -26.28
CA LEU A 26 -4.11 8.73 -25.61
C LEU A 26 -5.19 8.32 -26.62
N ILE A 27 -5.54 9.20 -27.55
CA ILE A 27 -6.53 8.92 -28.61
C ILE A 27 -6.06 7.74 -29.46
N THR A 28 -4.78 7.73 -29.84
CA THR A 28 -4.19 6.65 -30.63
C THR A 28 -4.22 5.32 -29.87
N ALA A 29 -3.90 5.32 -28.57
CA ALA A 29 -3.95 4.13 -27.73
C ALA A 29 -5.38 3.57 -27.62
N ILE A 30 -6.39 4.43 -27.47
CA ILE A 30 -7.80 4.02 -27.42
C ILE A 30 -8.26 3.50 -28.79
N ALA A 31 -7.86 4.14 -29.89
CA ALA A 31 -8.22 3.70 -31.23
C ALA A 31 -7.58 2.34 -31.58
N ILE A 32 -6.30 2.15 -31.24
CA ILE A 32 -5.56 0.93 -31.58
C ILE A 32 -5.91 -0.23 -30.65
N LEU A 33 -6.01 -0.02 -29.33
CA LEU A 33 -6.11 -1.14 -28.39
C LEU A 33 -7.56 -1.66 -28.28
N PRO A 34 -8.53 -0.95 -27.66
CA PRO A 34 -9.92 -1.39 -27.65
C PRO A 34 -10.67 -1.11 -28.96
N GLY A 35 -10.32 -0.02 -29.67
CA GLY A 35 -11.02 0.41 -30.88
C GLY A 35 -10.85 -0.56 -32.05
N SER A 36 -9.64 -1.08 -32.29
CA SER A 36 -9.39 -2.02 -33.38
C SER A 36 -10.15 -3.34 -33.20
N VAL A 37 -10.17 -3.86 -31.98
CA VAL A 37 -10.91 -5.08 -31.62
C VAL A 37 -12.40 -4.88 -31.85
N TYR A 38 -12.95 -3.72 -31.46
CA TYR A 38 -14.33 -3.38 -31.75
C TYR A 38 -14.63 -3.30 -33.25
N LEU A 39 -13.79 -2.62 -34.05
CA LEU A 39 -14.01 -2.48 -35.49
C LEU A 39 -14.02 -3.83 -36.20
N LEU A 40 -13.09 -4.72 -35.87
CA LEU A 40 -13.03 -6.09 -36.41
C LEU A 40 -14.29 -6.90 -36.05
N LEU A 41 -14.77 -6.79 -34.81
CA LEU A 41 -15.98 -7.48 -34.39
C LEU A 41 -17.25 -6.87 -35.01
N ALA A 42 -17.27 -5.55 -35.20
CA ALA A 42 -18.38 -4.82 -35.79
C ALA A 42 -18.61 -5.20 -37.26
N THR A 43 -17.55 -5.40 -38.03
CA THR A 43 -17.64 -5.84 -39.44
C THR A 43 -18.09 -7.28 -39.57
N ASN A 44 -17.76 -8.15 -38.60
CA ASN A 44 -18.00 -9.59 -38.72
C ASN A 44 -19.33 -10.04 -38.11
N VAL A 45 -19.71 -9.46 -36.96
CA VAL A 45 -20.84 -9.92 -36.13
C VAL A 45 -21.91 -8.82 -35.97
N GLY A 46 -21.64 -7.63 -36.50
CA GLY A 46 -22.51 -6.45 -36.44
C GLY A 46 -22.17 -5.53 -35.26
N ALA A 47 -22.36 -4.22 -35.44
CA ALA A 47 -21.91 -3.19 -34.51
C ALA A 47 -22.38 -3.39 -33.05
N ARG A 48 -23.66 -3.69 -32.82
CA ARG A 48 -24.21 -3.86 -31.46
C ARG A 48 -23.61 -5.07 -30.73
N LEU A 49 -23.44 -6.18 -31.44
CA LEU A 49 -22.91 -7.43 -30.90
C LEU A 49 -21.40 -7.33 -30.69
N GLY A 50 -20.71 -6.75 -31.68
CA GLY A 50 -19.28 -6.50 -31.61
C GLY A 50 -18.93 -5.56 -30.46
N PHE A 51 -19.77 -4.57 -30.16
CA PHE A 51 -19.59 -3.70 -28.99
C PHE A 51 -19.68 -4.50 -27.67
N LEU A 52 -20.71 -5.33 -27.50
CA LEU A 52 -20.86 -6.15 -26.28
C LEU A 52 -19.69 -7.13 -26.09
N LEU A 53 -19.22 -7.75 -27.17
CA LEU A 53 -18.05 -8.64 -27.14
C LEU A 53 -16.76 -7.89 -26.82
N ALA A 54 -16.55 -6.70 -27.39
CA ALA A 54 -15.38 -5.87 -27.09
C ALA A 54 -15.35 -5.42 -25.62
N VAL A 55 -16.49 -4.98 -25.07
CA VAL A 55 -16.59 -4.59 -23.65
C VAL A 55 -16.39 -5.80 -22.73
N ALA A 56 -16.93 -6.97 -23.08
CA ALA A 56 -16.69 -8.21 -22.34
C ALA A 56 -15.20 -8.58 -22.35
N GLY A 57 -14.54 -8.51 -23.50
CA GLY A 57 -13.09 -8.75 -23.61
C GLY A 57 -12.25 -7.76 -22.79
N LEU A 58 -12.54 -6.46 -22.91
CA LEU A 58 -11.83 -5.41 -22.18
C LEU A 58 -12.01 -5.52 -20.66
N SER A 59 -13.25 -5.74 -20.20
CA SER A 59 -13.55 -5.87 -18.77
C SER A 59 -12.97 -7.16 -18.17
N GLY A 60 -13.00 -8.27 -18.91
CA GLY A 60 -12.32 -9.51 -18.52
C GLY A 60 -10.80 -9.33 -18.41
N TRP A 61 -10.19 -8.63 -19.37
CA TRP A 61 -8.77 -8.29 -19.32
C TRP A 61 -8.42 -7.37 -18.13
N MET A 62 -9.23 -6.35 -17.86
CA MET A 62 -9.07 -5.47 -16.69
C MET A 62 -9.23 -6.23 -15.37
N MET A 63 -10.16 -7.19 -15.30
CA MET A 63 -10.33 -8.06 -14.13
C MET A 63 -9.07 -8.91 -13.89
N LEU A 64 -8.52 -9.54 -14.93
CA LEU A 64 -7.29 -10.34 -14.83
C LEU A 64 -6.08 -9.50 -14.40
N LEU A 65 -5.94 -8.28 -14.94
CA LEU A 65 -4.89 -7.35 -14.51
C LEU A 65 -5.08 -6.92 -13.06
N GLY A 66 -6.30 -6.57 -12.66
CA GLY A 66 -6.61 -6.19 -11.28
C GLY A 66 -6.26 -7.28 -10.27
N VAL A 67 -6.62 -8.54 -10.57
CA VAL A 67 -6.25 -9.70 -9.74
C VAL A 67 -4.73 -9.90 -9.71
N THR A 68 -4.07 -9.88 -10.87
CA THR A 68 -2.61 -10.06 -10.98
C THR A 68 -1.87 -8.97 -10.20
N TRP A 69 -2.26 -7.72 -10.37
CA TRP A 69 -1.68 -6.57 -9.69
C TRP A 69 -1.95 -6.57 -8.19
N ALA A 70 -3.10 -7.10 -7.74
CA ALA A 70 -3.37 -7.30 -6.33
C ALA A 70 -2.41 -8.32 -5.68
N PHE A 71 -2.05 -9.40 -6.39
CA PHE A 71 -1.06 -10.37 -5.90
C PHE A 71 0.34 -9.79 -5.80
N TYR A 72 0.80 -9.08 -6.84
CA TYR A 72 2.14 -8.49 -6.87
C TYR A 72 2.24 -7.14 -6.13
N GLY A 73 1.12 -6.54 -5.72
CA GLY A 73 1.10 -5.19 -5.14
C GLY A 73 1.59 -4.11 -6.12
N GLN A 74 1.33 -4.30 -7.42
CA GLN A 74 1.73 -3.39 -8.50
C GLN A 74 0.53 -2.52 -8.96
N GLY A 75 0.77 -1.43 -9.68
CA GLY A 75 -0.29 -0.51 -10.13
C GLY A 75 -0.60 0.62 -9.14
N ILE A 76 -1.86 1.07 -9.10
CA ILE A 76 -2.30 2.13 -8.18
C ILE A 76 -2.28 1.58 -6.75
N LYS A 77 -1.23 1.90 -6.00
CA LYS A 77 -1.05 1.44 -4.63
C LYS A 77 -1.88 2.30 -3.67
N GLY A 78 -2.44 1.66 -2.65
CA GLY A 78 -3.01 2.36 -1.51
C GLY A 78 -1.92 2.88 -0.57
N ARG A 79 -2.28 3.20 0.68
CA ARG A 79 -1.30 3.65 1.67
C ARG A 79 -0.25 2.58 1.92
N ASP A 80 1.01 2.99 1.86
CA ASP A 80 2.15 2.16 2.23
C ASP A 80 2.19 1.90 3.74
N PRO A 81 2.83 0.80 4.17
CA PRO A 81 2.99 0.50 5.58
C PRO A 81 3.85 1.56 6.27
N SER A 82 3.36 2.09 7.39
CA SER A 82 4.04 3.13 8.18
C SER A 82 3.93 2.81 9.66
N TRP A 83 4.99 3.08 10.42
CA TRP A 83 4.95 3.03 11.87
C TRP A 83 4.31 4.30 12.44
N LYS A 84 3.35 4.13 13.37
CA LYS A 84 2.66 5.23 14.05
C LYS A 84 2.86 5.12 15.55
N VAL A 85 3.29 6.20 16.20
CA VAL A 85 3.34 6.26 17.66
C VAL A 85 1.92 6.40 18.19
N ARG A 86 1.52 5.49 19.08
CA ARG A 86 0.20 5.50 19.72
C ARG A 86 0.23 6.16 21.08
N GLU A 87 1.21 5.80 21.90
CA GLU A 87 1.36 6.30 23.26
C GLU A 87 2.84 6.37 23.64
N VAL A 88 3.19 7.36 24.47
CA VAL A 88 4.48 7.48 25.14
C VAL A 88 4.16 7.51 26.62
N ILE A 89 4.71 6.56 27.37
CA ILE A 89 4.44 6.39 28.80
C ILE A 89 5.76 6.53 29.54
N HIS A 90 5.77 7.33 30.61
CA HIS A 90 6.90 7.45 31.51
C HIS A 90 6.64 6.59 32.74
N THR A 91 7.47 5.58 32.94
CA THR A 91 7.36 4.70 34.09
C THR A 91 8.69 4.63 34.84
N ARG A 92 8.63 4.32 36.14
CA ARG A 92 9.81 4.04 36.96
C ARG A 92 10.25 2.56 36.91
N ALA A 93 9.35 1.65 36.57
CA ALA A 93 9.57 0.21 36.45
C ALA A 93 9.24 -0.26 35.02
N PRO A 94 9.94 -1.28 34.47
CA PRO A 94 9.67 -1.80 33.12
C PRO A 94 8.26 -2.38 32.96
N GLU A 95 7.69 -2.93 34.03
CA GLU A 95 6.47 -3.74 34.01
C GLU A 95 5.19 -2.94 34.26
N ASP A 96 5.30 -1.66 34.63
CA ASP A 96 4.16 -0.84 35.06
C ASP A 96 3.69 0.12 33.94
N LEU A 97 2.83 -0.37 33.05
CA LEU A 97 2.21 0.46 32.00
C LEU A 97 0.80 0.95 32.38
N SER A 98 0.51 1.05 33.68
CA SER A 98 -0.81 1.41 34.23
C SER A 98 -1.34 2.79 33.82
N GLY A 99 -0.48 3.66 33.25
CA GLY A 99 -0.86 4.96 32.67
C GLY A 99 -1.32 4.93 31.21
N GLY A 100 -1.27 3.78 30.53
CA GLY A 100 -1.68 3.65 29.14
C GLY A 100 -3.20 3.61 28.95
N THR A 101 -3.71 4.19 27.85
CA THR A 101 -5.15 4.16 27.53
C THR A 101 -5.51 2.99 26.61
N LEU A 102 -4.50 2.31 26.07
CA LEU A 102 -4.66 1.16 25.19
C LEU A 102 -5.01 -0.12 25.97
N LYS A 103 -6.18 -0.71 25.70
CA LYS A 103 -6.59 -2.02 26.23
C LYS A 103 -5.61 -3.17 25.96
N THR A 104 -4.72 -3.02 24.98
CA THR A 104 -3.70 -4.02 24.65
C THR A 104 -2.54 -4.05 25.66
N LEU A 105 -2.44 -3.04 26.53
CA LEU A 105 -1.42 -2.92 27.59
C LEU A 105 -1.84 -3.65 28.87
N ASP A 106 -3.12 -3.95 29.07
CA ASP A 106 -3.63 -4.61 30.28
C ASP A 106 -2.96 -5.98 30.53
N ASP A 107 -2.50 -6.66 29.47
CA ASP A 107 -1.79 -7.95 29.55
C ASP A 107 -0.25 -7.81 29.57
N PHE A 108 0.30 -6.60 29.70
CA PHE A 108 1.75 -6.43 29.78
C PHE A 108 2.25 -6.82 31.19
N PRO A 109 3.37 -7.56 31.33
CA PRO A 109 4.28 -8.11 30.31
C PRO A 109 3.95 -9.54 29.83
N THR A 110 2.95 -10.22 30.41
CA THR A 110 2.72 -11.67 30.22
C THR A 110 2.20 -12.06 28.82
N GLY A 111 1.54 -11.17 28.10
CA GLY A 111 1.03 -11.38 26.73
C GLY A 111 1.94 -10.82 25.62
N TRP A 112 3.16 -10.41 25.95
CA TRP A 112 4.09 -9.77 25.03
C TRP A 112 5.36 -10.61 24.87
N ASN A 113 5.80 -10.79 23.63
CA ASN A 113 7.04 -11.50 23.34
C ASN A 113 8.21 -10.52 23.44
N LYS A 114 9.24 -10.92 24.20
CA LYS A 114 10.45 -10.09 24.36
C LYS A 114 11.33 -10.23 23.14
N LEU A 115 11.61 -9.12 22.45
CA LEU A 115 12.52 -9.09 21.33
C LEU A 115 13.97 -9.04 21.83
N PRO A 116 14.90 -9.77 21.18
CA PRO A 116 16.32 -9.67 21.51
C PRO A 116 16.83 -8.26 21.17
N THR A 117 17.50 -7.63 22.14
CA THR A 117 18.04 -6.25 22.08
C THR A 117 19.12 -6.07 21.00
N SER A 118 19.70 -7.15 20.48
CA SER A 118 20.69 -7.12 19.39
C SER A 118 20.26 -8.04 18.24
N GLY A 119 20.01 -7.46 17.06
CA GLY A 119 19.82 -8.20 15.80
C GLY A 119 18.38 -8.44 15.35
N SER A 120 17.36 -7.95 16.08
CA SER A 120 15.96 -8.02 15.59
C SER A 120 15.65 -6.85 14.66
N ALA A 121 15.43 -7.14 13.37
CA ALA A 121 15.08 -6.12 12.36
C ALA A 121 13.81 -5.34 12.72
N ILE A 122 12.85 -6.00 13.38
CA ILE A 122 11.60 -5.38 13.84
C ILE A 122 11.85 -4.31 14.91
N LEU A 123 12.76 -4.57 15.85
CA LEU A 123 13.11 -3.61 16.91
C LEU A 123 13.92 -2.45 16.33
N GLY A 124 14.82 -2.71 15.39
CA GLY A 124 15.56 -1.67 14.67
C GLY A 124 14.65 -0.73 13.89
N ASP A 125 13.69 -1.27 13.14
CA ASP A 125 12.69 -0.49 12.40
C ASP A 125 11.79 0.33 13.35
N ALA A 126 11.33 -0.29 14.45
CA ALA A 126 10.51 0.36 15.47
C ALA A 126 11.28 1.46 16.22
N GLN A 127 12.56 1.24 16.53
CA GLN A 127 13.44 2.23 17.14
C GLN A 127 13.64 3.42 16.19
N ALA A 128 13.99 3.17 14.93
CA ALA A 128 14.17 4.23 13.94
C ALA A 128 12.88 5.03 13.71
N ALA A 129 11.72 4.37 13.75
CA ALA A 129 10.44 5.03 13.72
C ALA A 129 10.22 5.91 14.96
N ALA A 130 10.42 5.38 16.17
CA ALA A 130 10.32 6.12 17.43
C ALA A 130 11.26 7.33 17.46
N ASP A 131 12.48 7.18 16.94
CA ASP A 131 13.50 8.22 16.85
C ASP A 131 13.00 9.46 16.09
N ASN A 132 12.22 9.25 15.01
CA ASN A 132 11.61 10.33 14.23
C ASN A 132 10.59 11.16 15.03
N PHE A 133 9.96 10.59 16.05
CA PHE A 133 8.92 11.27 16.83
C PHE A 133 9.45 11.92 18.10
N ILE A 134 10.47 11.33 18.73
CA ILE A 134 10.95 11.73 20.06
C ILE A 134 12.16 12.67 19.95
N THR A 135 12.93 12.62 18.86
CA THR A 135 14.04 13.56 18.63
C THR A 135 13.62 14.77 17.81
N LYS A 136 14.18 15.94 18.16
CA LYS A 136 14.02 17.16 17.34
C LYS A 136 14.64 17.02 15.95
N SER A 137 15.69 16.22 15.84
CA SER A 137 16.44 15.99 14.58
C SER A 137 15.68 15.09 13.59
N GLY A 138 14.96 14.08 14.08
CA GLY A 138 14.11 13.21 13.26
C GLY A 138 12.77 13.85 12.83
N ARG A 139 12.34 14.92 13.53
CA ARG A 139 11.08 15.65 13.24
C ARG A 139 11.13 16.55 12.00
N LYS A 140 12.28 16.64 11.30
CA LYS A 140 12.38 17.44 10.07
C LYS A 140 11.50 16.84 8.97
N PRO A 141 10.54 17.59 8.39
CA PRO A 141 9.73 17.08 7.29
C PRO A 141 10.66 16.75 6.12
N LYS A 142 10.64 15.49 5.66
CA LYS A 142 11.32 15.09 4.42
C LYS A 142 10.58 15.73 3.24
N ILE A 143 11.01 16.93 2.86
CA ILE A 143 10.58 17.61 1.63
C ILE A 143 11.40 16.99 0.49
N GLY A 144 10.88 15.92 -0.10
CA GLY A 144 11.38 15.30 -1.32
C GLY A 144 10.22 15.03 -2.29
N PRO A 145 10.44 15.04 -3.62
CA PRO A 145 9.36 14.92 -4.61
C PRO A 145 8.56 13.60 -4.55
N GLU A 146 9.09 12.57 -3.89
CA GLU A 146 8.50 11.22 -3.83
C GLU A 146 8.39 10.66 -2.40
N GLY A 147 8.34 11.53 -1.39
CA GLY A 147 8.12 11.14 0.01
C GLY A 147 6.64 11.09 0.39
N PRO A 148 6.21 10.26 1.36
CA PRO A 148 4.86 10.31 1.88
C PRO A 148 4.61 11.71 2.45
N ILE A 149 3.70 12.46 1.83
CA ILE A 149 3.19 13.72 2.37
C ILE A 149 2.51 13.35 3.70
N ILE A 150 3.14 13.66 4.83
CA ILE A 150 2.48 13.64 6.14
C ILE A 150 1.40 14.70 6.05
N LYS A 151 0.15 14.26 5.85
CA LYS A 151 -0.99 15.14 5.55
C LYS A 151 -1.51 15.91 6.76
N ASP A 152 -0.91 15.73 7.94
CA ASP A 152 -1.08 16.59 9.12
C ASP A 152 0.11 16.43 10.08
N PRO A 153 1.23 17.14 9.86
CA PRO A 153 2.36 17.09 10.79
C PRO A 153 2.00 17.73 12.14
N THR A 154 1.06 18.68 12.17
CA THR A 154 0.84 19.55 13.34
C THR A 154 0.12 18.86 14.50
N ALA A 155 -0.82 17.95 14.24
CA ALA A 155 -1.61 17.31 15.30
C ALA A 155 -0.87 16.17 16.01
N GLU A 156 -0.07 15.36 15.30
CA GLU A 156 0.76 14.31 15.92
C GLU A 156 1.98 14.91 16.64
N MET A 157 2.59 15.97 16.08
CA MET A 157 3.73 16.66 16.71
C MET A 157 3.37 17.39 18.02
N LEU A 158 2.09 17.78 18.19
CA LEU A 158 1.57 18.36 19.44
C LEU A 158 1.16 17.30 20.47
N ARG A 159 0.77 16.09 20.04
CA ARG A 159 0.38 15.00 20.96
C ARG A 159 1.57 14.40 21.71
N PHE A 160 2.74 14.35 21.09
CA PHE A 160 3.96 13.82 21.70
C PHE A 160 5.05 14.90 21.67
N PRO A 161 5.42 15.52 22.80
CA PRO A 161 6.53 16.48 22.82
C PRO A 161 7.86 15.78 22.50
N ALA A 162 8.74 16.45 21.74
CA ALA A 162 10.08 15.92 21.48
C ALA A 162 10.94 16.05 22.74
N GLU A 163 11.20 14.93 23.41
CA GLU A 163 11.92 14.88 24.69
C GLU A 163 13.44 14.90 24.51
N PHE A 164 13.96 14.38 23.39
CA PHE A 164 15.40 14.30 23.14
C PHE A 164 15.82 15.22 22.00
N SER A 165 17.06 15.71 22.06
CA SER A 165 17.59 16.59 21.00
C SER A 165 18.21 15.75 19.88
N GLU A 166 18.91 14.67 20.23
CA GLU A 166 19.56 13.75 19.29
C GLU A 166 19.32 12.28 19.65
N SER A 167 19.52 11.38 18.68
CA SER A 167 19.37 9.93 18.83
C SER A 167 20.48 9.27 19.65
N SER A 168 21.55 10.02 19.95
CA SER A 168 22.65 9.66 20.85
C SER A 168 22.31 9.84 22.33
N ASP A 169 21.25 10.59 22.65
CA ASP A 169 20.87 10.95 24.02
C ASP A 169 20.15 9.82 24.78
N TYR A 170 19.76 8.73 24.09
CA TYR A 170 19.03 7.61 24.67
C TYR A 170 19.54 6.23 24.22
N VAL A 171 19.34 5.21 25.05
CA VAL A 171 19.61 3.79 24.74
C VAL A 171 18.33 2.98 24.85
N VAL A 172 18.10 2.13 23.85
CA VAL A 172 17.03 1.12 23.89
C VAL A 172 17.46 0.00 24.82
N THR A 173 16.70 -0.20 25.90
CA THR A 173 17.00 -1.21 26.91
C THR A 173 16.32 -2.54 26.60
N ALA A 174 15.07 -2.50 26.14
CA ALA A 174 14.30 -3.66 25.73
C ALA A 174 13.27 -3.28 24.68
N GLY A 175 12.81 -4.27 23.90
CA GLY A 175 11.64 -4.14 23.06
C GLY A 175 10.74 -5.35 23.21
N TYR A 176 9.44 -5.12 23.14
CA TYR A 176 8.42 -6.15 23.23
C TYR A 176 7.52 -6.07 22.00
N ASN A 177 7.13 -7.20 21.42
CA ASN A 177 6.15 -7.26 20.34
C ASN A 177 4.87 -7.99 20.78
N LYS A 178 3.74 -7.51 20.26
CA LYS A 178 2.43 -8.15 20.43
C LYS A 178 1.61 -8.01 19.15
N GLY A 179 1.03 -9.12 18.72
CA GLY A 179 0.22 -9.21 17.51
C GLY A 179 1.03 -9.38 16.23
N GLY A 180 0.35 -9.45 15.10
CA GLY A 180 0.95 -9.72 13.78
C GLY A 180 0.79 -11.16 13.29
N ASP A 181 0.33 -12.07 14.14
CA ASP A 181 0.42 -13.52 13.92
C ASP A 181 -0.88 -14.14 13.37
N ASN A 182 -1.57 -13.46 12.44
CA ASN A 182 -2.78 -13.97 11.79
C ASN A 182 -2.49 -14.56 10.40
N GLU A 183 -1.44 -15.38 10.29
CA GLU A 183 -1.14 -16.08 9.04
C GLU A 183 -2.16 -17.20 8.81
N LEU A 184 -2.83 -17.18 7.66
CA LEU A 184 -3.85 -18.19 7.34
C LEU A 184 -3.18 -19.50 6.93
N PHE A 185 -2.15 -19.39 6.10
CA PHE A 185 -1.30 -20.49 5.67
C PHE A 185 0.02 -19.96 5.14
N THR A 186 1.03 -20.81 5.19
CA THR A 186 2.37 -20.53 4.67
C THR A 186 2.67 -21.46 3.50
N ILE A 187 2.97 -20.90 2.33
CA ILE A 187 3.53 -21.69 1.23
C ILE A 187 5.03 -21.38 1.19
N ASN A 188 5.83 -22.36 1.63
CA ASN A 188 7.29 -22.23 1.72
C ASN A 188 7.71 -21.03 2.59
N ARG A 189 8.24 -19.95 2.00
CA ARG A 189 8.63 -18.72 2.70
C ARG A 189 7.59 -17.60 2.65
N HIS A 190 6.49 -17.80 1.91
CA HIS A 190 5.46 -16.79 1.73
C HIS A 190 4.31 -17.02 2.71
N LYS A 191 4.14 -16.07 3.63
CA LYS A 191 3.04 -16.04 4.58
C LYS A 191 1.84 -15.32 3.95
N PHE A 192 0.67 -15.96 3.94
CA PHE A 192 -0.55 -15.38 3.38
C PHE A 192 -1.46 -14.88 4.50
N TYR A 193 -1.87 -13.62 4.39
CA TYR A 193 -2.77 -12.95 5.31
C TYR A 193 -3.99 -12.45 4.54
N PHE A 194 -5.21 -12.70 5.05
CA PHE A 194 -6.43 -12.13 4.47
C PHE A 194 -6.72 -10.74 5.05
N LEU A 195 -6.53 -10.60 6.36
CA LEU A 195 -6.63 -9.36 7.12
C LEU A 195 -5.40 -9.28 8.02
N HIS A 196 -4.83 -8.09 8.12
CA HIS A 196 -3.69 -7.85 9.01
C HIS A 196 -4.19 -7.55 10.42
N SER A 197 -3.72 -8.29 11.43
CA SER A 197 -3.86 -7.88 12.83
C SER A 197 -2.93 -6.71 13.11
N ALA A 198 -3.36 -5.80 13.98
CA ALA A 198 -2.48 -4.75 14.48
C ALA A 198 -1.24 -5.38 15.14
N HIS A 199 -0.06 -4.88 14.75
CA HIS A 199 1.22 -5.31 15.31
C HIS A 199 1.77 -4.14 16.12
N TYR A 200 1.80 -4.33 17.44
CA TYR A 200 2.31 -3.36 18.39
C TYR A 200 3.72 -3.73 18.80
N VAL A 201 4.58 -2.73 18.90
CA VAL A 201 5.92 -2.86 19.45
C VAL A 201 6.08 -1.80 20.53
N ALA A 202 6.41 -2.23 21.74
CA ALA A 202 6.81 -1.35 22.83
C ALA A 202 8.33 -1.27 22.85
N VAL A 203 8.87 -0.06 22.79
CA VAL A 203 10.30 0.22 22.84
C VAL A 203 10.60 0.95 24.15
N GLU A 204 11.40 0.33 25.01
CA GLU A 204 11.81 0.92 26.28
C GLU A 204 13.09 1.72 26.11
N LEU A 205 13.01 3.03 26.33
CA LEU A 205 14.11 3.98 26.20
C LEU A 205 14.58 4.45 27.58
N ARG A 206 15.90 4.50 27.76
CA ARG A 206 16.53 5.18 28.91
C ARG A 206 17.49 6.27 28.42
N PRO A 207 17.53 7.44 29.06
CA PRO A 207 18.53 8.46 28.73
C PRO A 207 19.94 7.97 29.04
N VAL A 208 20.91 8.43 28.27
CA VAL A 208 22.34 8.09 28.42
C VAL A 208 22.99 9.10 29.36
N PHE A 209 23.96 8.66 30.16
CA PHE A 209 24.86 9.58 30.84
C PHE A 209 25.64 10.41 29.83
N ALA A 210 25.83 11.71 30.07
CA ALA A 210 26.72 12.53 29.25
C ALA A 210 28.16 12.03 29.42
N GLN A 211 28.64 11.22 28.48
CA GLN A 211 30.01 10.72 28.49
C GLN A 211 30.92 11.76 27.82
N PRO A 212 32.04 12.13 28.45
CA PRO A 212 33.01 13.01 27.81
C PRO A 212 33.51 12.32 26.53
N VAL A 213 33.58 13.09 25.44
CA VAL A 213 34.09 12.61 24.16
C VAL A 213 35.49 12.05 24.40
N SER A 214 35.68 10.74 24.19
CA SER A 214 37.00 10.13 24.29
C SER A 214 37.93 10.78 23.26
N ALA A 215 39.15 11.12 23.67
CA ALA A 215 40.15 11.80 22.86
C ALA A 215 40.57 11.02 21.59
N ASP A 216 40.16 9.75 21.47
CA ASP A 216 40.49 8.84 20.36
C ASP A 216 39.48 8.85 19.20
N GLY A 217 38.44 9.72 19.24
CA GLY A 217 37.50 9.89 18.12
C GLY A 217 36.55 8.71 17.87
N VAL A 218 36.60 7.64 18.68
CA VAL A 218 35.62 6.54 18.66
C VAL A 218 34.47 6.90 19.62
N PRO A 219 33.22 7.00 19.14
CA PRO A 219 32.08 7.25 20.02
C PRO A 219 31.97 6.12 21.06
N PRO A 220 32.09 6.42 22.36
CA PRO A 220 32.02 5.39 23.38
C PRO A 220 30.61 4.79 23.40
N LYS A 221 30.51 3.47 23.66
CA LYS A 221 29.23 2.76 23.69
C LYS A 221 28.32 3.41 24.75
N PRO A 222 27.15 3.94 24.39
CA PRO A 222 26.26 4.63 25.32
C PRO A 222 25.87 3.73 26.51
N ILE A 223 26.13 4.18 27.74
CA ILE A 223 25.80 3.46 28.98
C ILE A 223 24.47 4.03 29.52
N PRO A 224 23.42 3.19 29.71
CA PRO A 224 22.13 3.65 30.21
C PRO A 224 22.20 4.19 31.63
N ASP A 225 21.54 5.33 31.89
CA ASP A 225 21.33 5.85 33.24
C ASP A 225 20.19 5.08 33.94
N THR A 226 20.52 4.37 35.01
CA THR A 226 19.57 3.60 35.83
C THR A 226 18.81 4.45 36.84
N THR A 227 19.10 5.75 36.97
CA THR A 227 18.49 6.65 37.95
C THR A 227 17.33 7.50 37.40
N LYS A 228 17.23 7.64 36.08
CA LYS A 228 16.17 8.41 35.39
C LYS A 228 15.00 7.52 34.96
N GLN A 229 13.84 8.15 34.74
CA GLN A 229 12.59 7.46 34.38
C GLN A 229 12.73 6.74 33.02
N LEU A 230 12.07 5.58 32.90
CA LEU A 230 11.95 4.79 31.69
C LEU A 230 10.87 5.41 30.80
N THR A 231 11.22 5.77 29.56
CA THR A 231 10.23 6.21 28.58
C THR A 231 9.91 5.01 27.69
N THR A 232 8.72 4.44 27.85
CA THR A 232 8.21 3.36 27.00
C THR A 232 7.39 3.96 25.87
N VAL A 233 7.81 3.70 24.64
CA VAL A 233 7.17 4.22 23.44
C VAL A 233 6.47 3.06 22.74
N ILE A 234 5.16 3.22 22.54
CA ILE A 234 4.35 2.19 21.90
C ILE A 234 4.11 2.62 20.47
N VAL A 235 4.70 1.87 19.54
CA VAL A 235 4.51 2.05 18.10
C VAL A 235 3.62 0.94 17.55
N GLU A 236 2.65 1.32 16.73
CA GLU A 236 1.82 0.40 15.95
C GLU A 236 2.31 0.39 14.50
N ARG A 237 2.47 -0.80 13.94
CA ARG A 237 2.73 -0.97 12.51
C ARG A 237 1.40 -0.91 11.75
N ASP A 238 1.07 0.26 11.20
CA ASP A 238 -0.02 0.38 10.24
C ASP A 238 0.47 -0.23 8.93
N LEU A 239 -0.04 -1.40 8.55
CA LEU A 239 0.34 -2.11 7.32
C LEU A 239 -0.27 -1.46 6.06
N GLY A 240 -1.12 -0.46 6.23
CA GLY A 240 -1.71 0.30 5.14
C GLY A 240 -2.72 -0.52 4.34
N SER A 241 -3.00 -0.04 3.12
CA SER A 241 -4.02 -0.61 2.23
C SER A 241 -3.46 -0.80 0.81
N VAL A 242 -2.21 -1.25 0.71
CA VAL A 242 -1.41 -1.30 -0.53
C VAL A 242 -2.17 -1.95 -1.69
N ARG A 243 -2.90 -3.04 -1.41
CA ARG A 243 -3.60 -3.88 -2.41
C ARG A 243 -5.09 -3.57 -2.59
N PHE A 244 -5.64 -2.72 -1.72
CA PHE A 244 -7.07 -2.46 -1.69
C PHE A 244 -7.59 -1.82 -2.98
N PRO A 245 -6.95 -0.79 -3.56
CA PRO A 245 -7.44 -0.17 -4.80
C PRO A 245 -7.50 -1.14 -5.98
N GLN A 246 -6.51 -2.03 -6.11
CA GLN A 246 -6.45 -3.00 -7.20
C GLN A 246 -7.55 -4.06 -7.06
N VAL A 247 -7.85 -4.50 -5.84
CA VAL A 247 -8.97 -5.43 -5.58
C VAL A 247 -10.30 -4.77 -5.95
N MET A 248 -10.49 -3.49 -5.62
CA MET A 248 -11.70 -2.76 -6.01
C MET A 248 -11.85 -2.65 -7.54
N MET A 249 -10.74 -2.39 -8.25
CA MET A 249 -10.73 -2.36 -9.71
C MET A 249 -11.09 -3.73 -10.31
N ALA A 250 -10.56 -4.82 -9.74
CA ALA A 250 -10.87 -6.18 -10.17
C ALA A 250 -12.35 -6.52 -9.97
N ILE A 251 -12.93 -6.15 -8.82
CA ILE A 251 -14.35 -6.36 -8.54
C ILE A 251 -15.24 -5.54 -9.48
N ALA A 252 -14.95 -4.25 -9.65
CA ALA A 252 -15.71 -3.39 -10.55
C ALA A 252 -15.69 -3.91 -12.00
N SER A 253 -14.51 -4.30 -12.48
CA SER A 253 -14.34 -4.89 -13.82
C SER A 253 -15.03 -6.26 -13.93
N GLY A 254 -14.97 -7.07 -12.87
CA GLY A 254 -15.65 -8.36 -12.79
C GLY A 254 -17.18 -8.26 -12.85
N ILE A 255 -17.76 -7.21 -12.25
CA ILE A 255 -19.20 -6.94 -12.35
C ILE A 255 -19.57 -6.60 -13.81
N ILE A 256 -18.81 -5.71 -14.46
CA ILE A 256 -19.05 -5.36 -15.87
C ILE A 256 -18.91 -6.60 -16.77
N PHE A 257 -17.90 -7.42 -16.52
CA PHE A 257 -17.67 -8.67 -17.23
C PHE A 257 -18.86 -9.64 -17.04
N ALA A 258 -19.31 -9.85 -15.81
CA ALA A 258 -20.43 -10.74 -15.52
C ALA A 258 -21.74 -10.26 -16.18
N VAL A 259 -22.03 -8.96 -16.14
CA VAL A 259 -23.22 -8.38 -16.78
C VAL A 259 -23.18 -8.55 -18.30
N THR A 260 -22.03 -8.30 -18.93
CA THR A 260 -21.87 -8.44 -20.39
C THR A 260 -21.91 -9.90 -20.83
N CYS A 261 -21.25 -10.81 -20.12
CA CYS A 261 -21.36 -12.26 -20.35
C CYS A 261 -22.81 -12.75 -20.20
N HIS A 262 -23.53 -12.27 -19.18
CA HIS A 262 -24.95 -12.64 -18.99
C HIS A 262 -25.84 -12.12 -20.13
N ALA A 263 -25.59 -10.91 -20.63
CA ALA A 263 -26.31 -10.37 -21.78
C ALA A 263 -26.06 -11.20 -23.06
N LEU A 264 -24.80 -11.59 -23.30
CA LEU A 264 -24.43 -12.47 -24.42
C LEU A 264 -25.07 -13.86 -24.28
N HIS A 265 -25.04 -14.45 -23.09
CA HIS A 265 -25.67 -15.75 -22.81
C HIS A 265 -27.17 -15.75 -23.05
N ARG A 266 -27.88 -14.71 -22.60
CA ARG A 266 -29.32 -14.54 -22.86
C ARG A 266 -29.61 -14.49 -24.35
N ARG A 267 -28.78 -13.77 -25.11
CA ARG A 267 -28.90 -13.68 -26.57
C ARG A 267 -28.68 -15.03 -27.24
N ASP A 268 -27.64 -15.76 -26.84
CA ASP A 268 -27.35 -17.07 -27.42
C ASP A 268 -28.50 -18.06 -27.19
N LYS A 269 -29.11 -18.04 -25.99
CA LYS A 269 -30.32 -18.82 -25.71
C LYS A 269 -31.49 -18.47 -26.63
N GLN A 270 -31.72 -17.18 -26.91
CA GLN A 270 -32.78 -16.75 -27.84
C GLN A 270 -32.50 -17.25 -29.26
N LEU A 271 -31.25 -17.16 -29.74
CA LEU A 271 -30.87 -17.65 -31.06
C LEU A 271 -31.00 -19.17 -31.17
N MET A 272 -30.64 -19.91 -30.11
CA MET A 272 -30.84 -21.36 -30.06
C MET A 272 -32.33 -21.71 -30.13
N ALA A 273 -33.19 -21.03 -29.38
CA ALA A 273 -34.64 -21.24 -29.40
C ALA A 273 -35.26 -20.98 -30.78
N ILE A 274 -34.83 -19.91 -31.46
CA ILE A 274 -35.27 -19.60 -32.84
C ILE A 274 -34.81 -20.70 -33.81
N ARG A 275 -33.56 -21.16 -33.69
CA ARG A 275 -33.01 -22.23 -34.53
C ARG A 275 -33.71 -23.57 -34.30
N THR A 276 -34.11 -23.88 -33.07
CA THR A 276 -34.87 -25.11 -32.78
C THR A 276 -36.30 -25.02 -33.30
N ALA A 277 -36.95 -23.86 -33.16
CA ALA A 277 -38.29 -23.64 -33.69
C ALA A 277 -38.35 -23.64 -35.23
N GLY A 278 -37.27 -23.21 -35.89
CA GLY A 278 -37.17 -23.20 -37.35
C GLY A 278 -36.74 -24.52 -38.01
N ARG A 279 -36.40 -25.56 -37.23
CA ARG A 279 -36.11 -26.89 -37.77
C ARG A 279 -37.43 -27.68 -37.89
N PRO A 280 -37.78 -28.24 -39.06
CA PRO A 280 -38.90 -29.16 -39.14
C PRO A 280 -38.62 -30.37 -38.24
N THR A 281 -39.60 -30.75 -37.43
CA THR A 281 -39.54 -31.94 -36.57
C THR A 281 -39.23 -33.15 -37.46
N PRO A 282 -38.22 -33.99 -37.13
CA PRO A 282 -38.00 -35.22 -37.88
C PRO A 282 -39.30 -36.03 -37.81
N ALA A 283 -39.84 -36.39 -38.97
CA ALA A 283 -41.05 -37.19 -39.08
C ALA A 283 -40.85 -38.47 -38.24
N THR A 284 -41.63 -38.61 -37.19
CA THR A 284 -41.77 -39.87 -36.46
C THR A 284 -42.27 -40.91 -37.45
N ALA A 285 -41.41 -41.90 -37.74
CA ALA A 285 -41.71 -43.05 -38.58
C ALA A 285 -42.76 -43.96 -37.94
#